data_AF-A0A4P9XRC8-F1
#
_entry.id   AF-A0A4P9XRC8-F1
#
_cell.length_a   1.000
_cell.length_b   1.000
_cell.length_c   1.000
_cell.angle_alpha   90.00
_cell.angle_beta   90.00
_cell.angle_gamma   90.00
#
_symmetry.space_group_name_H-M   'P 1'
#
loop_
_entity.id
_entity.type
_entity.pdbx_description
1 polymer ?
#
loop_
_entity_poly.entity_id
_entity_poly.type
_entity_poly.pdbx_seq_one_letter_code
_entity_poly.pdbx_strand_id
1 'polypeptide(L)'
;MAGPRLEVFKFGMYVFFPIVFMTWIGDPAWYQKYVSGLRDFYNPPKELTNPPATSREGVMEQLEQLREARRARRQQQQGGASTDA
;
A
#
# COMPACT_ATOMS: atom_id res chain seq x y z
N MET A 1 39.69 -27.78 10.84
CA MET A 1 39.29 -27.53 9.44
C MET A 1 38.81 -28.84 8.85
N ALA A 2 37.49 -29.07 8.76
CA ALA A 2 37.01 -30.29 8.10
C ALA A 2 37.42 -30.21 6.63
N GLY A 3 38.10 -31.25 6.14
CA GLY A 3 38.84 -31.24 4.87
C GLY A 3 37.98 -31.01 3.61
N PRO A 4 38.55 -31.22 2.40
CA PRO A 4 37.98 -30.79 1.12
C PRO A 4 36.52 -31.16 0.86
N ARG A 5 36.02 -32.25 1.45
CA ARG A 5 34.60 -32.66 1.37
C ARG A 5 33.64 -31.64 1.98
N LEU A 6 34.02 -30.98 3.08
CA LEU A 6 33.16 -29.96 3.70
C LEU A 6 33.11 -28.68 2.86
N GLU A 7 34.19 -28.37 2.14
CA GLU A 7 34.24 -27.20 1.26
C GLU A 7 33.31 -27.38 0.05
N VAL A 8 33.29 -28.57 -0.55
CA VAL A 8 32.36 -28.90 -1.65
C VAL A 8 30.90 -28.84 -1.18
N PHE A 9 30.60 -29.35 0.03
CA PHE A 9 29.25 -29.26 0.61
C PHE A 9 28.81 -27.81 0.84
N LYS A 10 29.68 -26.99 1.46
CA LYS A 10 29.41 -25.56 1.70
C LYS A 10 29.19 -24.80 0.39
N PHE A 11 30.04 -25.05 -0.60
CA PHE A 11 29.90 -24.44 -1.92
C PHE A 11 28.57 -24.82 -2.57
N GLY A 12 28.22 -26.11 -2.56
CA GLY A 12 26.92 -26.58 -3.03
C GLY A 12 25.77 -25.90 -2.31
N MET A 13 25.79 -25.83 -0.97
CA MET A 13 24.78 -25.12 -0.19
C MET A 13 24.68 -23.64 -0.60
N TYR A 14 25.79 -22.92 -0.71
CA TYR A 14 25.76 -21.50 -1.05
C TYR A 14 25.24 -21.22 -2.46
N VAL A 15 25.41 -22.15 -3.40
CA VAL A 15 24.87 -22.01 -4.75
C VAL A 15 23.40 -22.44 -4.81
N PHE A 16 23.06 -23.62 -4.29
CA PHE A 16 21.72 -24.18 -4.43
C PHE A 16 20.71 -23.53 -3.48
N PHE A 17 21.11 -23.12 -2.27
CA PHE A 17 20.21 -22.49 -1.32
C PHE A 17 19.51 -21.24 -1.89
N PRO A 18 20.21 -20.22 -2.42
CA PRO A 18 19.54 -19.06 -2.99
C PRO A 18 18.71 -19.40 -4.23
N ILE A 19 19.18 -20.31 -5.09
CA ILE A 19 18.45 -20.70 -6.31
C ILE A 19 17.13 -21.39 -5.97
N VAL A 20 17.15 -22.34 -5.04
CA VAL A 20 15.94 -23.05 -4.60
C VAL A 20 14.99 -22.08 -3.92
N PHE A 21 15.51 -21.20 -3.06
CA PHE A 21 14.69 -20.21 -2.36
C PHE A 21 14.03 -19.21 -3.32
N MET A 22 14.76 -18.69 -4.31
CA MET A 22 14.21 -17.81 -5.34
C MET A 22 13.16 -18.52 -6.20
N THR A 23 13.37 -19.79 -6.52
CA THR A 23 12.41 -20.57 -7.31
C THR A 23 11.14 -20.86 -6.51
N TRP A 24 11.27 -21.16 -5.22
CA TRP A 24 10.15 -21.46 -4.34
C TRP A 24 9.28 -20.22 -4.05
N ILE A 25 9.89 -19.07 -3.79
CA ILE A 25 9.17 -17.81 -3.59
C ILE A 25 8.61 -17.26 -4.91
N GLY A 26 9.33 -17.47 -6.02
CA GLY A 26 8.94 -17.03 -7.35
C GLY A 26 7.82 -17.86 -7.98
N ASP A 27 7.43 -18.99 -7.38
CA ASP A 27 6.33 -19.83 -7.87
C ASP A 27 5.00 -19.04 -7.84
N PRO A 28 4.30 -18.90 -8.98
CA PRO A 28 2.98 -18.29 -9.03
C PRO A 28 1.99 -18.87 -8.01
N ALA A 29 2.08 -20.16 -7.70
CA ALA A 29 1.22 -20.82 -6.72
C ALA A 29 1.52 -20.33 -5.28
N TRP A 30 2.80 -20.13 -4.95
CA TRP A 30 3.21 -19.57 -3.67
C TRP A 30 2.72 -18.12 -3.52
N TYR A 31 2.88 -17.30 -4.57
CA TYR A 31 2.42 -15.92 -4.58
C TYR A 31 0.90 -15.81 -4.38
N GLN A 32 0.12 -16.64 -5.09
CA GLN A 32 -1.34 -16.67 -4.92
C GLN A 32 -1.75 -17.17 -3.53
N LYS A 33 -1.02 -18.11 -2.94
CA LYS A 33 -1.39 -18.64 -1.62
C LYS A 33 -1.09 -17.65 -0.49
N TYR A 34 0.06 -16.97 -0.56
CA TYR A 34 0.57 -16.19 0.57
C TYR A 34 0.48 -14.68 0.37
N VAL A 35 0.52 -14.17 -0.86
CA VAL A 35 0.59 -12.72 -1.12
C VAL A 35 -0.73 -12.14 -1.63
N SER A 36 -1.50 -12.89 -2.43
CA SER A 36 -2.74 -12.32 -3.01
C SER A 36 -3.80 -11.95 -1.97
N GLY A 37 -3.86 -12.66 -0.83
CA GLY A 37 -4.75 -12.32 0.28
C GLY A 37 -4.37 -11.01 1.00
N LEU A 38 -3.10 -10.59 0.93
CA LEU A 38 -2.66 -9.30 1.46
C LEU A 38 -2.98 -8.13 0.52
N ARG A 39 -3.44 -8.40 -0.71
CA ARG A 39 -3.80 -7.35 -1.66
C ARG A 39 -4.91 -6.47 -1.11
N ASP A 40 -5.88 -7.03 -0.41
CA ASP A 40 -6.98 -6.27 0.18
C ASP A 40 -6.52 -5.41 1.37
N PHE A 41 -5.44 -5.81 2.05
CA PHE A 41 -4.82 -5.03 3.12
C PHE A 41 -4.00 -3.85 2.57
N TYR A 42 -3.19 -4.06 1.53
CA TYR A 42 -2.34 -3.01 0.95
C TYR A 42 -3.05 -2.12 -0.07
N ASN A 43 -4.10 -2.62 -0.71
CA ASN A 43 -4.88 -1.89 -1.70
C ASN A 43 -6.36 -1.96 -1.30
N PRO A 44 -6.76 -1.19 -0.26
CA PRO A 44 -8.12 -1.23 0.24
C PRO A 44 -9.12 -0.93 -0.88
N PRO A 45 -10.35 -1.48 -0.79
CA PRO A 45 -11.43 -1.17 -1.71
C PRO A 45 -11.51 0.33 -2.03
N LYS A 46 -11.77 0.66 -3.29
CA LYS A 46 -11.88 2.06 -3.74
C LYS A 46 -12.95 2.85 -2.98
N GLU A 47 -13.95 2.17 -2.43
CA GLU A 47 -15.00 2.73 -1.59
C GLU A 47 -14.49 3.24 -0.23
N LEU A 48 -13.40 2.64 0.29
CA LEU A 48 -12.76 3.05 1.54
C LEU A 48 -11.65 4.09 1.33
N THR A 49 -11.32 4.36 0.07
CA THR A 49 -10.32 5.36 -0.32
C THR A 49 -11.08 6.57 -0.88
N ASN A 50 -10.56 7.79 -0.69
CA ASN A 50 -11.10 8.95 -1.39
C ASN A 50 -10.19 9.26 -2.61
N PRO A 51 -10.33 8.53 -3.74
CA PRO A 51 -9.45 8.72 -4.88
C PRO A 51 -9.70 10.10 -5.51
N PRO A 52 -8.65 10.82 -5.91
CA PRO A 52 -8.81 12.07 -6.65
C PRO A 52 -9.47 11.80 -8.00
N ALA A 53 -10.28 12.74 -8.48
CA ALA A 53 -10.83 12.67 -9.84
C ALA A 53 -9.69 12.64 -10.86
N THR A 54 -9.83 11.78 -11.87
CA THR A 54 -8.85 11.64 -12.95
C THR A 54 -9.20 12.48 -14.19
N SER A 55 -10.48 12.86 -14.34
CA SER A 55 -10.93 13.75 -15.42
C SER A 55 -10.83 15.21 -15.00
N ARG A 56 -10.59 16.10 -15.97
CA ARG A 56 -10.53 17.55 -15.73
C ARG A 56 -11.81 18.09 -15.10
N GLU A 57 -12.95 17.64 -15.59
CA GLU A 57 -14.27 18.04 -15.09
C GLU A 57 -14.47 17.62 -13.63
N GLY A 58 -14.16 16.35 -13.30
CA GLY A 58 -14.28 15.87 -11.92
C GLY A 58 -13.31 16.55 -10.95
N VAL A 59 -12.13 16.99 -11.42
CA VAL A 59 -11.20 17.77 -10.60
C VAL A 59 -11.78 19.13 -10.25
N MET A 60 -12.43 19.80 -11.20
CA MET A 60 -13.07 21.10 -10.95
C MET A 60 -14.25 20.96 -9.99
N GLU A 61 -15.07 19.93 -10.14
CA GLU A 61 -16.19 19.63 -9.24
C GLU A 61 -15.71 19.36 -7.80
N GLN A 62 -14.69 18.51 -7.62
CA GLN A 62 -14.11 18.26 -6.29
C GLN A 62 -13.52 19.53 -5.66
N LEU A 63 -12.93 20.41 -6.47
CA LEU A 63 -12.38 21.68 -6.00
C LEU A 63 -13.48 22.62 -5.48
N GLU A 64 -14.63 22.67 -6.15
CA GLU A 64 -15.79 23.45 -5.73
C GLU A 64 -16.36 22.94 -4.41
N GLN A 65 -16.55 21.62 -4.28
CA GLN A 65 -16.98 20.99 -3.03
C GLN A 65 -16.04 21.30 -1.87
N LEU A 66 -14.72 21.25 -2.10
CA LEU A 66 -13.71 21.59 -1.09
C LEU A 66 -13.75 23.08 -0.69
N ARG A 67 -14.02 23.98 -1.63
CA ARG A 67 -14.18 25.42 -1.35
C ARG A 67 -15.43 25.68 -0.50
N GLU A 68 -16.53 25.02 -0.79
CA GLU A 68 -17.77 25.09 -0.01
C GLU A 68 -17.60 24.57 1.41
N ALA A 69 -17.01 23.38 1.57
CA ALA A 69 -16.71 22.82 2.88
C ALA A 69 -15.83 23.76 3.72
N ARG A 70 -14.85 24.44 3.11
CA ARG A 70 -14.02 25.45 3.79
C ARG A 70 -14.82 26.68 4.22
N ARG A 71 -15.73 27.17 3.37
CA ARG A 71 -16.61 28.32 3.71
C ARG A 71 -17.54 27.97 4.88
N ALA A 72 -18.17 26.80 4.84
CA ALA A 72 -19.05 26.31 5.91
C ALA A 72 -18.31 26.18 7.25
N ARG A 73 -17.09 25.60 7.26
CA ARG A 73 -16.26 25.50 8.48
C ARG A 73 -15.91 26.87 9.06
N ARG A 74 -15.61 27.86 8.22
CA ARG A 74 -15.31 29.23 8.66
C ARG A 74 -16.53 29.91 9.29
N GLN A 75 -17.72 29.72 8.71
CA GLN A 75 -18.97 30.27 9.26
C GLN A 75 -19.32 29.64 10.61
N GLN A 76 -19.14 28.33 10.77
CA GLN A 76 -19.34 27.64 12.05
C GLN A 76 -18.39 28.16 13.14
N GLN A 77 -17.11 28.39 12.79
CA GLN A 77 -16.12 28.96 13.72
C GLN A 77 -16.43 30.40 14.13
N GLN A 78 -16.98 31.21 13.23
CA GLN A 78 -17.38 32.59 13.51
C GLN A 78 -18.70 32.66 14.30
N GLY A 79 -19.65 31.75 14.05
CA GLY A 79 -20.91 31.68 14.80
C GLY A 79 -20.74 31.21 16.24
N GLY A 80 -19.84 30.24 16.49
CA GLY A 80 -19.53 29.78 17.85
C GLY A 80 -18.84 30.85 18.71
N ALA A 81 -18.06 31.76 18.11
CA ALA A 81 -17.43 32.87 18.81
C ALA A 81 -18.40 33.98 19.24
N SER A 82 -19.64 33.99 18.71
CA SER A 82 -20.66 35.00 19.01
C SER A 82 -21.74 34.56 20.01
N THR A 83 -21.71 33.31 20.49
CA THR A 83 -22.72 32.77 21.42
C THR A 83 -22.22 32.67 22.87
N ASP A 84 -20.91 32.83 23.10
CA ASP A 84 -20.28 32.72 24.44
C ASP A 84 -19.86 34.09 25.05
N ALA A 85 -20.43 35.22 24.59
CA ALA A 85 -20.21 36.57 25.13
C ALA A 85 -21.55 37.26 25.45
#